data_AF-E9I480-F1
#
_entry.id   AF-E9I480-F1
#
_cell.length_a   1.000
_cell.length_b   1.000
_cell.length_c   1.000
_cell.angle_alpha   90.00
_cell.angle_beta   90.00
_cell.angle_gamma   90.00
#
_symmetry.space_group_name_H-M   'P 1'
#
loop_
_entity.id
_entity.type
_entity.pdbx_description
1 polymer ?
#
loop_
_entity_poly.entity_id
_entity_poly.type
_entity_poly.pdbx_seq_one_letter_code
_entity_poly.pdbx_strand_id
1 'polypeptide(L)'
;MVRLLPKDRKLRRWVIIILIITFILVASLLIYSVVASSKHKPDNPPTTRPPHVYEDPVAFHVYSRGNYTDVNSTIRYENAYVNTGSMDLETGVFRAPTDGTYVFNFIAPRYSNTTNEVLCLNVRLDRNGLPIGNGPICGDSYEQWTPASFNAVLKLKLNDTVGMFLEQGAIKASKGSDPPRTHFTGFLLEGESAFHAFRTVESFASRKNETIPFHGLNTDIKSNFNLTASTFTAPVNGTYFFQFSGSSSTSTDVILVRNDEEPMGYGYTRISHWGSAGFHTMWPLQNGDKVYARLNTGQLDEADRDLKITNLLGFIVADELSDSMNSSIHFHVIRTSSLYTGRPDGIGQLINYTRIISNEGEGMNASSGIFKAPESGVYAFHFTSHRGSTYIGPNACSTVIQMRNNETIGTSSNCHSTYSAPIFFHSVLSLQTNDEISMLLHEGDISPVIDHKMCARFSGFLIYST
;
A
#
# COMPACT_ATOMS: atom_id res chain seq x y z
N MET A 1 -22.10 14.09 -67.42
CA MET A 1 -23.23 14.64 -66.63
C MET A 1 -23.43 16.16 -66.88
N VAL A 2 -23.47 16.63 -68.14
CA VAL A 2 -23.52 18.09 -68.48
C VAL A 2 -24.65 18.44 -69.47
N ARG A 3 -25.66 17.58 -69.66
CA ARG A 3 -26.70 17.80 -70.69
C ARG A 3 -28.15 17.99 -70.20
N LEU A 4 -28.36 18.36 -68.93
CA LEU A 4 -29.71 18.50 -68.36
C LEU A 4 -30.05 19.85 -67.72
N LEU A 5 -29.19 20.88 -67.81
CA LEU A 5 -29.52 22.19 -67.24
C LEU A 5 -30.23 23.09 -68.26
N PRO A 6 -31.34 23.76 -67.89
CA PRO A 6 -32.03 24.70 -68.76
C PRO A 6 -31.12 25.85 -69.22
N LYS A 7 -31.32 26.34 -70.45
CA LYS A 7 -30.57 27.49 -71.01
C LYS A 7 -30.95 28.83 -70.33
N ASP A 8 -32.15 28.91 -69.76
CA ASP A 8 -32.60 30.09 -69.02
C ASP A 8 -31.79 30.25 -67.72
N ARG A 9 -31.16 31.43 -67.56
CA ARG A 9 -30.24 31.73 -66.46
C ARG A 9 -30.94 31.81 -65.09
N LYS A 10 -32.21 32.22 -65.04
CA LYS A 10 -33.02 32.23 -63.81
C LYS A 10 -33.48 30.81 -63.49
N LEU A 11 -33.97 30.07 -64.47
CA LEU A 11 -34.42 28.69 -64.28
C LEU A 11 -33.27 27.77 -63.84
N ARG A 12 -32.07 27.97 -64.42
CA ARG A 12 -30.85 27.25 -64.03
C ARG A 12 -30.42 27.52 -62.59
N ARG A 13 -30.59 28.75 -62.09
CA ARG A 13 -30.33 29.07 -60.67
C ARG A 13 -31.30 28.33 -59.74
N TRP A 14 -32.59 28.31 -60.08
CA TRP A 14 -33.60 27.58 -59.31
C TRP A 14 -33.36 26.07 -59.30
N VAL A 15 -33.00 25.49 -60.45
CA VAL A 15 -32.67 24.06 -60.54
C VAL A 15 -31.45 23.70 -59.69
N ILE A 16 -30.42 24.55 -59.68
CA ILE A 16 -29.23 24.34 -58.83
C ILE A 16 -29.59 24.44 -57.35
N ILE A 17 -30.41 25.42 -56.95
CA ILE A 17 -30.86 25.57 -55.56
C ILE A 17 -31.65 24.34 -55.11
N ILE A 18 -32.59 23.86 -55.93
CA ILE A 18 -33.37 22.66 -55.65
C ILE A 18 -32.45 21.44 -55.51
N LEU A 19 -31.48 21.25 -56.41
CA LEU A 19 -30.54 20.12 -56.33
C LEU A 19 -29.69 20.17 -55.05
N ILE A 20 -29.25 21.35 -54.61
CA ILE A 20 -28.50 21.53 -53.37
C ILE A 20 -29.38 21.19 -52.15
N ILE A 21 -30.62 21.69 -52.11
CA ILE A 21 -31.56 21.39 -51.02
C ILE A 21 -31.87 19.90 -50.96
N THR A 22 -32.12 19.26 -52.10
CA THR A 22 -32.37 17.82 -52.17
C THR A 22 -31.15 17.02 -51.72
N PHE A 23 -29.94 17.43 -52.09
CA PHE A 23 -28.71 16.79 -51.64
C PHE A 23 -28.52 16.91 -50.12
N ILE A 24 -28.78 18.09 -49.55
CA ILE A 24 -28.71 18.31 -48.09
C ILE A 24 -29.75 17.46 -47.36
N LEU A 25 -30.97 17.34 -47.88
CA LEU A 25 -32.02 16.52 -47.28
C LEU A 25 -31.67 15.02 -47.32
N VAL A 26 -31.14 14.53 -48.44
CA VAL A 26 -30.70 13.13 -48.58
C VAL A 26 -29.51 12.83 -47.67
N ALA A 27 -28.52 13.74 -47.59
CA ALA A 27 -27.40 13.61 -46.67
C ALA A 27 -27.86 13.60 -45.20
N SER A 28 -28.82 14.46 -44.86
CA SER A 28 -29.41 14.51 -43.50
C SER A 28 -30.17 13.23 -43.16
N LEU A 29 -30.91 12.65 -44.11
CA LEU A 29 -31.59 11.37 -43.96
C LEU A 29 -30.59 10.21 -43.79
N LEU A 30 -29.47 10.22 -44.51
CA LEU A 30 -28.41 9.22 -44.37
C LEU A 30 -27.71 9.31 -43.01
N ILE A 31 -27.39 10.52 -42.54
CA ILE A 31 -26.83 10.74 -41.20
C ILE A 31 -27.84 10.29 -40.14
N TYR A 32 -29.12 10.62 -40.31
CA TYR A 32 -30.17 10.17 -39.39
C TYR A 32 -30.34 8.65 -39.39
N SER A 33 -30.22 7.96 -40.53
CA SER A 33 -30.25 6.49 -40.57
C SER A 33 -29.05 5.84 -39.90
N VAL A 34 -27.86 6.45 -39.98
CA VAL A 34 -26.65 5.96 -39.30
C VAL A 34 -26.77 6.16 -37.78
N VAL A 35 -27.30 7.30 -37.34
CA VAL A 35 -27.53 7.59 -35.91
C VAL A 35 -28.70 6.80 -35.34
N ALA A 36 -29.76 6.55 -36.11
CA ALA A 36 -30.89 5.71 -35.70
C ALA A 36 -30.49 4.22 -35.64
N SER A 37 -29.62 3.77 -36.54
CA SER A 37 -29.05 2.41 -36.50
C SER A 37 -28.10 2.18 -35.31
N SER A 38 -27.58 3.23 -34.67
CA SER A 38 -26.75 3.12 -33.47
C SER A 38 -27.56 3.10 -32.16
N LYS A 39 -28.89 3.22 -32.21
CA LYS A 39 -29.78 3.26 -31.03
C LYS A 39 -30.59 1.98 -30.82
N HIS A 40 -30.44 0.97 -31.67
CA HIS A 40 -30.98 -0.36 -31.41
C HIS A 40 -29.88 -1.26 -30.84
N LYS A 41 -29.72 -1.18 -29.53
CA LYS A 41 -29.01 -2.19 -28.75
C LYS A 41 -29.89 -3.44 -28.80
N PRO A 42 -29.42 -4.59 -29.32
CA PRO A 42 -30.15 -5.83 -29.08
C PRO A 42 -30.19 -6.04 -27.56
N ASP A 43 -31.36 -6.44 -27.07
CA ASP A 43 -31.51 -6.93 -25.70
C ASP A 43 -30.62 -8.17 -25.56
N ASN A 44 -29.37 -7.93 -25.18
CA ASN A 44 -28.53 -9.00 -24.68
C ASN A 44 -29.19 -9.48 -23.39
N PRO A 45 -29.44 -10.80 -23.24
CA PRO A 45 -29.76 -11.33 -21.92
C PRO A 45 -28.66 -10.89 -20.96
N PRO A 46 -28.96 -10.71 -19.65
CA PRO A 46 -27.96 -10.26 -18.69
C PRO A 46 -26.75 -11.17 -18.85
N THR A 47 -25.68 -10.61 -19.43
CA THR A 47 -24.39 -11.26 -19.42
C THR A 47 -23.95 -11.14 -17.98
N THR A 48 -24.36 -12.10 -17.16
CA THR A 48 -23.61 -12.51 -16.00
C THR A 48 -22.21 -12.78 -16.54
N ARG A 49 -21.33 -11.78 -16.42
CA ARG A 49 -19.91 -12.01 -16.59
C ARG A 49 -19.62 -13.21 -15.69
N PRO A 50 -19.14 -14.35 -16.22
CA PRO A 50 -18.76 -15.42 -15.33
C PRO A 50 -17.79 -14.81 -14.33
N PRO A 51 -17.93 -15.09 -13.02
CA PRO A 51 -16.93 -14.67 -12.07
C PRO A 51 -15.58 -15.07 -12.65
N HIS A 52 -14.61 -14.14 -12.66
CA HIS A 52 -13.24 -14.54 -12.91
C HIS A 52 -12.88 -15.47 -11.74
N VAL A 53 -13.11 -16.77 -11.94
CA VAL A 53 -12.60 -17.80 -11.05
C VAL A 53 -11.11 -17.80 -11.31
N TYR A 54 -10.36 -17.08 -10.48
CA TYR A 54 -8.92 -17.30 -10.39
C TYR A 54 -8.76 -18.76 -9.95
N GLU A 55 -8.29 -19.62 -10.85
CA GLU A 55 -8.32 -21.07 -10.61
C GLU A 55 -7.43 -21.52 -9.44
N ASP A 56 -6.55 -20.66 -8.92
CA ASP A 56 -5.92 -20.84 -7.61
C ASP A 56 -5.65 -19.47 -6.96
N PRO A 57 -5.94 -19.30 -5.66
CA PRO A 57 -5.59 -18.08 -4.95
C PRO A 57 -4.06 -17.93 -4.84
N VAL A 58 -3.56 -16.70 -4.99
CA VAL A 58 -2.11 -16.43 -4.99
C VAL A 58 -1.74 -15.61 -3.77
N ALA A 59 -0.98 -16.20 -2.85
CA ALA A 59 -0.46 -15.52 -1.67
C ALA A 59 0.84 -16.16 -1.18
N PHE A 60 1.72 -15.31 -0.62
CA PHE A 60 2.90 -15.76 0.09
C PHE A 60 3.26 -14.84 1.25
N HIS A 61 3.91 -15.43 2.25
CA HIS A 61 4.61 -14.77 3.33
C HIS A 61 5.85 -15.58 3.65
N VAL A 62 6.99 -15.06 3.21
CA VAL A 62 8.30 -15.68 3.42
C VAL A 62 9.11 -14.83 4.38
N TYR A 63 10.01 -15.48 5.12
CA TYR A 63 10.85 -14.80 6.09
C TYR A 63 12.24 -15.41 6.13
N SER A 64 13.21 -14.58 6.50
CA SER A 64 14.58 -15.01 6.73
C SER A 64 14.96 -14.91 8.20
N ARG A 65 15.76 -15.87 8.65
CA ARG A 65 16.44 -15.85 9.95
C ARG A 65 17.93 -15.53 9.83
N GLY A 66 18.47 -15.52 8.61
CA GLY A 66 19.88 -15.28 8.32
C GLY A 66 20.25 -13.80 8.27
N ASN A 67 21.56 -13.51 8.38
CA ASN A 67 22.10 -12.22 7.99
C ASN A 67 22.18 -12.21 6.46
N TYR A 68 21.97 -11.05 5.85
CA TYR A 68 22.16 -10.88 4.42
C TYR A 68 23.15 -9.74 4.17
N THR A 69 24.34 -10.09 3.70
CA THR A 69 25.46 -9.14 3.47
C THR A 69 25.92 -9.11 2.02
N ASP A 70 25.35 -9.99 1.18
CA ASP A 70 25.68 -10.05 -0.23
C ASP A 70 25.01 -8.87 -0.93
N VAL A 71 25.75 -7.78 -1.07
CA VAL A 71 25.29 -6.61 -1.81
C VAL A 71 25.26 -6.92 -3.30
N ASN A 72 24.38 -6.22 -4.01
CA ASN A 72 24.11 -6.44 -5.43
C ASN A 72 23.50 -7.82 -5.74
N SER A 73 22.65 -8.34 -4.86
CA SER A 73 21.94 -9.60 -5.09
C SER A 73 20.52 -9.62 -4.55
N THR A 74 19.73 -10.54 -5.09
CA THR A 74 18.35 -10.81 -4.67
C THR A 74 18.31 -11.49 -3.30
N ILE A 75 17.57 -10.89 -2.37
CA ILE A 75 17.36 -11.38 -1.01
C ILE A 75 16.56 -12.69 -1.06
N ARG A 76 17.09 -13.72 -0.40
CA ARG A 76 16.53 -15.08 -0.32
C ARG A 76 15.86 -15.31 1.02
N TYR A 77 15.05 -16.36 1.11
CA TYR A 77 14.27 -16.68 2.30
C TYR A 77 14.32 -18.16 2.58
N GLU A 78 14.51 -18.57 3.83
CA GLU A 78 14.61 -19.99 4.17
C GLU A 78 13.27 -20.61 4.59
N ASN A 79 12.27 -19.77 4.86
CA ASN A 79 11.02 -20.20 5.46
C ASN A 79 9.80 -19.48 4.86
N ALA A 80 8.63 -20.13 4.95
CA ALA A 80 7.35 -19.57 4.57
C ALA A 80 6.28 -19.88 5.62
N TYR A 81 5.43 -18.89 5.93
CA TYR A 81 4.16 -19.11 6.64
C TYR A 81 3.03 -19.47 5.66
N VAL A 82 3.05 -18.87 4.47
CA VAL A 82 2.14 -19.14 3.35
C VAL A 82 2.98 -19.10 2.07
N ASN A 83 2.74 -20.02 1.15
CA ASN A 83 3.27 -19.97 -0.21
C ASN A 83 2.43 -20.88 -1.10
N THR A 84 1.57 -20.31 -1.95
CA THR A 84 0.73 -21.09 -2.87
C THR A 84 1.50 -21.59 -4.12
N GLY A 85 2.83 -21.54 -4.09
CA GLY A 85 3.72 -22.11 -5.12
C GLY A 85 4.36 -21.08 -6.05
N SER A 86 4.07 -19.79 -5.88
CA SER A 86 4.57 -18.72 -6.76
C SER A 86 5.89 -18.07 -6.29
N MET A 87 6.27 -18.25 -5.02
CA MET A 87 7.51 -17.72 -4.47
C MET A 87 8.58 -18.80 -4.40
N ASP A 88 9.69 -18.61 -5.11
CA ASP A 88 10.86 -19.46 -5.01
C ASP A 88 11.76 -18.97 -3.86
N LEU A 89 11.90 -19.81 -2.83
CA LEU A 89 12.67 -19.52 -1.62
C LEU A 89 14.19 -19.48 -1.89
N GLU A 90 14.68 -20.33 -2.78
CA GLU A 90 16.10 -20.44 -3.09
C GLU A 90 16.59 -19.24 -3.90
N THR A 91 15.76 -18.76 -4.84
CA THR A 91 16.11 -17.57 -5.64
C THR A 91 15.64 -16.26 -5.01
N GLY A 92 14.65 -16.30 -4.11
CA GLY A 92 14.01 -15.11 -3.55
C GLY A 92 13.09 -14.38 -4.54
N VAL A 93 12.62 -15.09 -5.58
CA VAL A 93 11.88 -14.51 -6.70
C VAL A 93 10.46 -15.05 -6.74
N PHE A 94 9.50 -14.13 -6.73
CA PHE A 94 8.12 -14.41 -7.07
C PHE A 94 7.96 -14.46 -8.58
N ARG A 95 7.22 -15.44 -9.10
CA ARG A 95 6.80 -15.53 -10.50
C ARG A 95 5.28 -15.49 -10.56
N ALA A 96 4.73 -14.48 -11.24
CA ALA A 96 3.29 -14.33 -11.41
C ALA A 96 2.71 -15.57 -12.11
N PRO A 97 1.83 -16.35 -11.44
CA PRO A 97 1.23 -17.54 -12.04
C PRO A 97 0.05 -17.20 -12.96
N THR A 98 -0.43 -15.96 -12.91
CA THR A 98 -1.54 -15.46 -13.71
C THR A 98 -1.42 -13.94 -13.92
N ASP A 99 -2.08 -13.43 -14.96
CA ASP A 99 -2.25 -12.00 -15.15
C ASP A 99 -3.07 -11.42 -13.99
N GLY A 100 -2.63 -10.31 -13.40
CA GLY A 100 -3.33 -9.74 -12.27
C GLY A 100 -2.67 -8.52 -11.66
N THR A 101 -3.32 -8.01 -10.63
CA THR A 101 -2.77 -6.94 -9.79
C THR A 101 -2.29 -7.56 -8.51
N TYR A 102 -1.04 -7.34 -8.16
CA TYR A 102 -0.42 -7.93 -6.98
C TYR A 102 0.01 -6.84 -6.02
N VAL A 103 -0.18 -7.12 -4.73
CA VAL A 103 0.32 -6.28 -3.64
C VAL A 103 1.54 -6.97 -3.05
N PHE A 104 2.60 -6.21 -2.78
CA PHE A 104 3.82 -6.69 -2.17
C PHE A 104 4.21 -5.81 -0.98
N ASN A 105 4.64 -6.41 0.12
CA ASN A 105 5.19 -5.69 1.27
C ASN A 105 6.47 -6.37 1.74
N PHE A 106 7.50 -5.58 2.00
CA PHE A 106 8.79 -6.01 2.53
C PHE A 106 9.12 -5.24 3.80
N ILE A 107 9.69 -5.95 4.78
CA ILE A 107 10.30 -5.35 5.96
C ILE A 107 11.62 -6.04 6.27
N ALA A 108 12.64 -5.27 6.63
CA ALA A 108 13.92 -5.81 7.11
C ALA A 108 14.66 -4.82 8.01
N PRO A 109 15.26 -5.26 9.13
CA PRO A 109 16.10 -4.41 9.95
C PRO A 109 17.49 -4.25 9.31
N ARG A 110 18.01 -3.03 9.36
CA ARG A 110 19.40 -2.74 8.99
C ARG A 110 20.38 -3.39 9.97
N TYR A 111 21.44 -4.00 9.45
CA TYR A 111 22.59 -4.47 10.23
C TYR A 111 23.72 -3.44 10.24
N SER A 112 24.38 -3.28 11.41
CA SER A 112 25.68 -2.62 11.52
C SER A 112 26.60 -3.45 12.42
N ASN A 113 27.86 -3.61 12.01
CA ASN A 113 28.95 -4.14 12.82
C ASN A 113 30.02 -3.09 13.16
N THR A 114 29.89 -1.83 12.72
CA THR A 114 30.85 -0.75 13.00
C THR A 114 30.23 0.31 13.90
N THR A 115 31.00 0.85 14.83
CA THR A 115 30.48 1.68 15.92
C THR A 115 30.43 3.18 15.63
N ASN A 116 30.91 3.71 14.49
CA ASN A 116 31.05 5.17 14.30
C ASN A 116 30.79 5.70 12.87
N GLU A 117 29.97 5.03 12.06
CA GLU A 117 29.67 5.47 10.68
C GLU A 117 28.16 5.53 10.41
N VAL A 118 27.73 6.49 9.59
CA VAL A 118 26.39 6.50 9.00
C VAL A 118 26.32 5.32 8.03
N LEU A 119 25.44 4.37 8.31
CA LEU A 119 25.26 3.19 7.48
C LEU A 119 23.85 3.20 6.90
N CYS A 120 23.79 3.04 5.58
CA CYS A 120 22.57 2.94 4.83
C CYS A 120 22.27 1.48 4.49
N LEU A 121 21.03 1.05 4.76
CA LEU A 121 20.42 -0.09 4.08
C LEU A 121 19.63 0.46 2.90
N ASN A 122 19.94 0.02 1.70
CA ASN A 122 19.15 0.31 0.52
C ASN A 122 18.69 -1.02 -0.08
N VAL A 123 17.38 -1.23 -0.03
CA VAL A 123 16.69 -2.33 -0.69
C VAL A 123 15.83 -1.76 -1.81
N ARG A 124 15.76 -2.47 -2.92
CA ARG A 124 14.89 -2.12 -4.04
C ARG A 124 14.02 -3.29 -4.44
N LEU A 125 12.83 -2.98 -4.95
CA LEU A 125 11.98 -3.98 -5.58
C LEU A 125 12.31 -4.00 -7.07
N ASP A 126 12.63 -5.18 -7.60
CA ASP A 126 12.91 -5.40 -9.01
C ASP A 126 11.72 -6.12 -9.66
N ARG A 127 11.26 -5.62 -10.81
CA ARG A 127 10.32 -6.30 -11.71
C ARG A 127 11.06 -6.72 -12.98
N ASN A 128 11.07 -8.02 -13.29
CA ASN A 128 11.80 -8.55 -14.45
C ASN A 128 13.28 -8.12 -14.49
N GLY A 129 13.91 -8.01 -13.30
CA GLY A 129 15.30 -7.57 -13.14
C GLY A 129 15.53 -6.06 -13.29
N LEU A 130 14.47 -5.25 -13.39
CA LEU A 130 14.56 -3.79 -13.46
C LEU A 130 13.99 -3.13 -12.19
N PRO A 131 14.65 -2.10 -11.64
CA PRO A 131 14.19 -1.43 -10.43
C PRO A 131 12.89 -0.67 -10.67
N ILE A 132 11.95 -0.79 -9.73
CA ILE A 132 10.67 -0.06 -9.76
C ILE A 132 10.47 0.90 -8.58
N GLY A 133 11.34 0.80 -7.57
CA GLY A 133 11.42 1.74 -6.45
C GLY A 133 12.31 1.19 -5.32
N ASN A 134 12.71 2.07 -4.41
CA ASN A 134 13.63 1.79 -3.32
C ASN A 134 13.03 2.15 -1.96
N GLY A 135 13.54 1.48 -0.93
CA GLY A 135 13.28 1.80 0.48
C GLY A 135 14.58 2.02 1.25
N PRO A 136 15.29 3.14 1.02
CA PRO A 136 16.52 3.43 1.75
C PRO A 136 16.20 3.84 3.19
N ILE A 137 17.02 3.35 4.12
CA ILE A 137 17.10 3.84 5.49
C ILE A 137 18.56 4.04 5.85
N CYS A 138 18.91 5.24 6.30
CA CYS A 138 20.24 5.53 6.82
C CYS A 138 20.16 5.95 8.27
N GLY A 139 21.11 5.49 9.04
CA GLY A 139 21.18 5.78 10.46
C GLY A 139 22.59 5.71 10.98
N ASP A 140 22.79 6.17 12.20
CA ASP A 140 24.05 5.93 12.89
C ASP A 140 24.22 4.44 13.29
N SER A 141 25.35 4.08 13.90
CA SER A 141 25.66 2.70 14.28
C SER A 141 24.73 2.10 15.35
N TYR A 142 23.95 2.93 16.06
CA TYR A 142 23.04 2.51 17.13
C TYR A 142 21.65 2.13 16.61
N GLU A 143 21.29 2.54 15.38
CA GLU A 143 19.98 2.29 14.75
C GLU A 143 19.83 0.86 14.15
N GLN A 144 20.31 -0.20 14.82
CA GLN A 144 20.43 -1.55 14.22
C GLN A 144 19.13 -2.34 14.09
N TRP A 145 17.99 -1.77 14.50
CA TRP A 145 16.73 -2.49 14.51
C TRP A 145 15.57 -1.74 13.85
N THR A 146 15.82 -0.54 13.34
CA THR A 146 14.83 0.24 12.60
C THR A 146 14.55 -0.47 11.26
N PRO A 147 13.28 -0.82 10.96
CA PRO A 147 12.94 -1.57 9.75
C PRO A 147 12.91 -0.67 8.52
N ALA A 148 13.63 -1.06 7.47
CA ALA A 148 13.31 -0.64 6.11
C ALA A 148 12.00 -1.29 5.71
N SER A 149 11.05 -0.50 5.23
CA SER A 149 9.78 -0.99 4.69
C SER A 149 9.64 -0.54 3.24
N PHE A 150 9.21 -1.46 2.38
CA PHE A 150 8.86 -1.18 1.01
C PHE A 150 7.53 -1.84 0.66
N ASN A 151 6.69 -1.16 -0.12
CA ASN A 151 5.37 -1.65 -0.47
C ASN A 151 5.07 -1.27 -1.92
N ALA A 152 4.39 -2.15 -2.65
CA ALA A 152 4.02 -1.88 -4.04
C ALA A 152 2.72 -2.55 -4.43
N VAL A 153 1.96 -1.86 -5.28
CA VAL A 153 0.89 -2.46 -6.09
C VAL A 153 1.35 -2.50 -7.54
N LEU A 154 1.34 -3.68 -8.15
CA LEU A 154 1.86 -3.92 -9.51
C LEU A 154 0.87 -4.69 -10.36
N LYS A 155 0.61 -4.20 -11.56
CA LYS A 155 0.00 -5.02 -12.61
C LYS A 155 1.07 -5.91 -13.26
N LEU A 156 0.90 -7.22 -13.13
CA LEU A 156 1.82 -8.23 -13.65
C LEU A 156 1.13 -9.09 -14.70
N LYS A 157 1.90 -9.54 -15.68
CA LYS A 157 1.52 -10.59 -16.61
C LYS A 157 2.03 -11.94 -16.12
N LEU A 158 1.43 -13.01 -16.62
CA LEU A 158 1.92 -14.38 -16.46
C LEU A 158 3.43 -14.41 -16.71
N ASN A 159 4.15 -15.02 -15.76
CA ASN A 159 5.60 -15.17 -15.71
C ASN A 159 6.44 -13.90 -15.45
N ASP A 160 5.83 -12.72 -15.28
CA ASP A 160 6.57 -11.57 -14.74
C ASP A 160 7.16 -11.95 -13.37
N THR A 161 8.39 -11.50 -13.10
CA THR A 161 9.10 -11.78 -11.86
C THR A 161 9.21 -10.56 -10.97
N VAL A 162 9.15 -10.79 -9.66
CA VAL A 162 9.31 -9.77 -8.63
C VAL A 162 10.26 -10.28 -7.56
N GLY A 163 11.23 -9.47 -7.15
CA GLY A 163 12.17 -9.83 -6.09
C GLY A 163 12.70 -8.60 -5.35
N MET A 164 13.10 -8.79 -4.10
CA MET A 164 13.78 -7.76 -3.31
C MET A 164 15.28 -7.87 -3.52
N PHE A 165 15.94 -6.76 -3.82
CA PHE A 165 17.36 -6.71 -4.12
C PHE A 165 18.08 -5.85 -3.08
N LEU A 166 19.16 -6.37 -2.50
CA LEU A 166 20.02 -5.61 -1.60
C LEU A 166 21.02 -4.82 -2.43
N GLU A 167 20.86 -3.51 -2.52
CA GLU A 167 21.75 -2.63 -3.28
C GLU A 167 22.93 -2.15 -2.43
N GLN A 168 22.66 -1.84 -1.15
CA GLN A 168 23.67 -1.34 -0.23
C GLN A 168 23.37 -1.75 1.21
N GLY A 169 24.42 -1.98 1.99
CA GLY A 169 24.32 -2.24 3.43
C GLY A 169 24.20 -3.74 3.72
N ALA A 170 23.56 -4.06 4.85
CA ALA A 170 23.33 -5.43 5.27
C ALA A 170 22.04 -5.53 6.07
N ILE A 171 21.42 -6.72 6.06
CA ILE A 171 20.21 -7.04 6.82
C ILE A 171 20.59 -7.96 7.98
N LYS A 172 20.03 -7.65 9.16
CA LYS A 172 20.36 -8.35 10.40
C LYS A 172 19.48 -9.58 10.61
N ALA A 173 20.12 -10.69 10.95
CA ALA A 173 19.49 -11.91 11.44
C ALA A 173 18.71 -11.70 12.72
N SER A 174 17.74 -12.58 12.94
CA SER A 174 17.18 -12.82 14.27
C SER A 174 18.07 -13.82 15.00
N LYS A 175 18.38 -13.60 16.29
CA LYS A 175 19.31 -14.48 17.03
C LYS A 175 18.55 -15.60 17.74
N GLY A 176 19.03 -16.84 17.62
CA GLY A 176 18.49 -17.98 18.37
C GLY A 176 16.98 -18.14 18.18
N SER A 177 16.23 -18.07 19.28
CA SER A 177 14.77 -18.18 19.31
C SER A 177 14.02 -16.85 19.07
N ASP A 178 14.72 -15.76 18.74
CA ASP A 178 14.07 -14.49 18.44
C ASP A 178 13.06 -14.64 17.28
N PRO A 179 11.91 -13.94 17.32
CA PRO A 179 11.01 -13.89 16.19
C PRO A 179 11.73 -13.32 14.96
N PRO A 180 11.43 -13.81 13.74
CA PRO A 180 12.01 -13.28 12.52
C PRO A 180 11.68 -11.79 12.35
N ARG A 181 12.55 -11.07 11.64
CA ARG A 181 12.45 -9.61 11.40
C ARG A 181 12.44 -9.24 9.92
N THR A 182 12.92 -10.13 9.07
CA THR A 182 12.97 -9.94 7.62
C THR A 182 11.83 -10.72 6.99
N HIS A 183 10.86 -10.01 6.42
CA HIS A 183 9.67 -10.60 5.83
C HIS A 183 9.43 -10.03 4.45
N PHE A 184 8.98 -10.88 3.53
CA PHE A 184 8.45 -10.49 2.24
C PHE A 184 7.11 -11.17 2.03
N THR A 185 6.11 -10.37 1.69
CA THR A 185 4.73 -10.82 1.52
C THR A 185 4.22 -10.36 0.17
N GLY A 186 3.31 -11.13 -0.39
CA GLY A 186 2.52 -10.66 -1.51
C GLY A 186 1.30 -11.51 -1.77
N PHE A 187 0.33 -10.92 -2.45
CA PHE A 187 -0.93 -11.58 -2.80
C PHE A 187 -1.54 -10.97 -4.06
N LEU A 188 -2.37 -11.75 -4.74
CA LEU A 188 -3.21 -11.29 -5.85
C LEU A 188 -4.40 -10.51 -5.29
N LEU A 189 -4.58 -9.29 -5.80
CA LEU A 189 -5.70 -8.41 -5.49
C LEU A 189 -6.84 -8.69 -6.48
N GLU A 190 -7.99 -9.11 -5.97
CA GLU A 190 -9.22 -9.29 -6.77
C GLU A 190 -9.96 -7.97 -7.04
N GLY A 191 -9.60 -6.90 -6.32
CA GLY A 191 -10.21 -5.58 -6.41
C GLY A 191 -9.94 -4.85 -7.73
N GLU A 192 -10.97 -4.19 -8.26
CA GLU A 192 -10.89 -3.49 -9.54
C GLU A 192 -10.42 -2.02 -9.44
N SER A 193 -9.95 -1.57 -8.27
CA SER A 193 -9.42 -0.20 -8.10
C SER A 193 -8.16 -0.22 -7.26
N ALA A 194 -7.06 0.26 -7.84
CA ALA A 194 -5.80 0.42 -7.16
C ALA A 194 -4.91 1.43 -7.87
N PHE A 195 -4.00 2.07 -7.13
CA PHE A 195 -2.98 2.94 -7.68
C PHE A 195 -1.69 2.83 -6.87
N HIS A 196 -0.57 3.19 -7.51
CA HIS A 196 0.74 3.34 -6.88
C HIS A 196 1.44 4.53 -7.52
N ALA A 197 1.35 5.68 -6.85
CA ALA A 197 1.93 6.94 -7.27
C ALA A 197 3.30 7.15 -6.62
N PHE A 198 4.24 7.70 -7.38
CA PHE A 198 5.61 7.96 -6.94
C PHE A 198 6.06 9.39 -7.26
N ARG A 199 7.08 9.85 -6.54
CA ARG A 199 7.70 11.15 -6.69
C ARG A 199 9.11 11.02 -7.27
N THR A 200 9.57 12.06 -7.99
CA THR A 200 10.88 12.08 -8.68
C THR A 200 11.64 13.40 -8.48
N VAL A 201 11.21 14.25 -7.54
CA VAL A 201 11.81 15.58 -7.33
C VAL A 201 12.71 15.56 -6.10
N GLU A 202 13.95 15.98 -6.27
CA GLU A 202 15.08 15.87 -5.31
C GLU A 202 14.75 16.36 -3.89
N SER A 203 13.98 17.44 -3.75
CA SER A 203 13.50 17.88 -2.43
C SER A 203 12.17 18.62 -2.54
N PHE A 204 11.35 18.50 -1.50
CA PHE A 204 10.12 19.28 -1.31
C PHE A 204 9.96 19.63 0.16
N ALA A 205 10.36 20.85 0.49
CA ALA A 205 9.94 21.51 1.70
C ALA A 205 8.61 22.20 1.40
N SER A 206 7.58 21.88 2.18
CA SER A 206 6.30 22.58 2.04
C SER A 206 6.30 23.88 2.84
N ARG A 207 5.52 24.85 2.38
CA ARG A 207 4.87 25.77 3.32
C ARG A 207 3.77 24.96 4.00
N LYS A 208 3.66 25.03 5.33
CA LYS A 208 2.70 24.25 6.14
C LYS A 208 1.40 23.99 5.37
N ASN A 209 0.92 22.74 5.37
CA ASN A 209 -0.38 22.31 4.84
C ASN A 209 -0.50 22.16 3.30
N GLU A 210 0.59 22.06 2.55
CA GLU A 210 0.57 21.81 1.10
C GLU A 210 0.40 20.32 0.73
N THR A 211 -0.32 20.05 -0.36
CA THR A 211 -0.45 18.72 -0.96
C THR A 211 0.89 18.25 -1.53
N ILE A 212 1.25 17.00 -1.27
CA ILE A 212 2.49 16.40 -1.77
C ILE A 212 2.30 16.04 -3.25
N PRO A 213 3.16 16.55 -4.17
CA PRO A 213 3.04 16.23 -5.58
C PRO A 213 3.65 14.86 -5.92
N PHE A 214 2.90 14.06 -6.67
CA PHE A 214 3.35 12.82 -7.31
C PHE A 214 3.47 13.04 -8.82
N HIS A 215 4.52 12.47 -9.42
CA HIS A 215 4.91 12.78 -10.80
C HIS A 215 4.73 11.61 -11.76
N GLY A 216 4.51 10.40 -11.22
CA GLY A 216 4.31 9.21 -12.01
C GLY A 216 3.51 8.14 -11.28
N LEU A 217 3.09 7.14 -12.04
CA LEU A 217 2.32 5.99 -11.58
C LEU A 217 3.04 4.72 -11.99
N ASN A 218 3.29 3.83 -11.03
CA ASN A 218 3.71 2.46 -11.30
C ASN A 218 2.50 1.58 -11.68
N THR A 219 1.34 1.85 -11.06
CA THR A 219 0.06 1.20 -11.32
C THR A 219 -1.07 2.22 -11.21
N ASP A 220 -2.07 2.10 -12.06
CA ASP A 220 -3.33 2.84 -11.96
C ASP A 220 -4.45 2.04 -12.64
N ILE A 221 -5.37 1.52 -11.83
CA ILE A 221 -6.51 0.72 -12.24
C ILE A 221 -7.75 1.60 -12.09
N LYS A 222 -8.56 1.63 -13.15
CA LYS A 222 -9.70 2.55 -13.32
C LYS A 222 -9.33 4.05 -13.43
N SER A 223 -8.04 4.40 -13.49
CA SER A 223 -7.57 5.77 -13.74
C SER A 223 -8.07 6.79 -12.71
N ASN A 224 -8.03 6.40 -11.43
CA ASN A 224 -8.63 7.14 -10.34
C ASN A 224 -7.66 8.06 -9.60
N PHE A 225 -6.37 8.04 -9.97
CA PHE A 225 -5.37 8.95 -9.43
C PHE A 225 -5.04 10.07 -10.41
N ASN A 226 -5.42 11.29 -10.04
CA ASN A 226 -5.10 12.47 -10.83
C ASN A 226 -3.70 12.98 -10.47
N LEU A 227 -2.71 12.83 -11.35
CA LEU A 227 -1.33 13.31 -11.11
C LEU A 227 -1.24 14.83 -10.98
N THR A 228 -2.00 15.60 -11.76
CA THR A 228 -1.99 17.07 -11.71
C THR A 228 -2.46 17.59 -10.36
N ALA A 229 -3.48 16.96 -9.77
CA ALA A 229 -3.99 17.29 -8.44
C ALA A 229 -3.32 16.47 -7.32
N SER A 230 -2.54 15.44 -7.66
CA SER A 230 -1.99 14.44 -6.73
C SER A 230 -3.06 13.87 -5.78
N THR A 231 -4.21 13.52 -6.36
CA THR A 231 -5.43 13.17 -5.62
C THR A 231 -6.06 11.90 -6.19
N PHE A 232 -6.35 10.96 -5.31
CA PHE A 232 -7.21 9.81 -5.59
C PHE A 232 -8.68 10.21 -5.47
N THR A 233 -9.54 9.75 -6.38
CA THR A 233 -11.00 9.87 -6.25
C THR A 233 -11.61 8.47 -6.17
N ALA A 234 -12.34 8.18 -5.09
CA ALA A 234 -12.98 6.88 -4.90
C ALA A 234 -14.00 6.62 -6.03
N PRO A 235 -13.83 5.57 -6.85
CA PRO A 235 -14.73 5.31 -7.99
C PRO A 235 -16.08 4.69 -7.61
N VAL A 236 -16.13 4.03 -6.45
CA VAL A 236 -17.30 3.31 -5.93
C VAL A 236 -17.31 3.47 -4.41
N ASN A 237 -18.43 3.13 -3.78
CA ASN A 237 -18.46 3.00 -2.34
C ASN A 237 -17.71 1.75 -1.92
N GLY A 238 -16.93 1.84 -0.86
CA GLY A 238 -16.21 0.69 -0.35
C GLY A 238 -15.17 1.04 0.69
N THR A 239 -14.54 0.00 1.23
CA THR A 239 -13.39 0.15 2.12
C THR A 239 -12.11 0.15 1.31
N TYR A 240 -11.30 1.19 1.48
CA TYR A 240 -10.03 1.38 0.77
C TYR A 240 -8.87 1.35 1.75
N PHE A 241 -7.82 0.62 1.37
CA PHE A 241 -6.53 0.65 2.01
C PHE A 241 -5.64 1.72 1.36
N PHE A 242 -4.89 2.44 2.18
CA PHE A 242 -3.87 3.39 1.73
C PHE A 242 -2.58 3.19 2.52
N GLN A 243 -1.46 3.39 1.85
CA GLN A 243 -0.16 3.40 2.49
C GLN A 243 0.73 4.47 1.87
N PHE A 244 1.38 5.23 2.75
CA PHE A 244 2.36 6.23 2.40
C PHE A 244 3.73 5.80 2.93
N SER A 245 4.76 6.02 2.12
CA SER A 245 6.16 5.98 2.53
C SER A 245 6.85 7.19 1.92
N GLY A 246 7.60 7.94 2.73
CA GLY A 246 8.42 9.04 2.25
C GLY A 246 9.71 9.13 3.04
N SER A 247 10.82 9.38 2.36
CA SER A 247 12.10 9.63 3.04
C SER A 247 12.26 11.12 3.34
N SER A 248 12.93 11.41 4.44
CA SER A 248 13.30 12.76 4.84
C SER A 248 14.65 12.74 5.52
N SER A 249 15.39 13.84 5.43
CA SER A 249 16.60 14.15 6.19
C SER A 249 16.32 15.04 7.41
N THR A 250 15.07 15.45 7.61
CA THR A 250 14.62 16.35 8.69
C THR A 250 13.42 15.77 9.42
N SER A 251 13.10 16.31 10.58
CA SER A 251 11.85 15.93 11.26
C SER A 251 10.65 16.32 10.39
N THR A 252 9.84 15.34 10.02
CA THR A 252 8.82 15.47 8.98
C THR A 252 7.52 14.80 9.39
N ASP A 253 6.42 15.48 9.09
CA ASP A 253 5.05 15.07 9.41
C ASP A 253 4.17 15.12 8.16
N VAL A 254 3.65 13.96 7.77
CA VAL A 254 2.80 13.76 6.61
C VAL A 254 1.44 13.26 7.06
N ILE A 255 0.39 13.80 6.47
CA ILE A 255 -1.00 13.43 6.77
C ILE A 255 -1.71 12.97 5.50
N LEU A 256 -2.61 12.00 5.60
CA LEU A 256 -3.54 11.64 4.53
C LEU A 256 -4.90 12.24 4.87
N VAL A 257 -5.51 12.96 3.93
CA VAL A 257 -6.76 13.69 4.15
C VAL A 257 -7.83 13.21 3.18
N ARG A 258 -9.06 13.10 3.67
CA ARG A 258 -10.28 12.92 2.87
C ARG A 258 -11.05 14.23 2.80
N ASN A 259 -11.38 14.73 1.62
CA ASN A 259 -12.28 15.88 1.41
C ASN A 259 -11.98 17.12 2.31
N ASP A 260 -10.71 17.42 2.60
CA ASP A 260 -10.30 18.48 3.55
C ASP A 260 -10.82 18.30 5.01
N GLU A 261 -11.23 17.09 5.40
CA GLU A 261 -11.73 16.73 6.73
C GLU A 261 -10.62 16.25 7.72
N GLU A 262 -11.03 15.55 8.79
CA GLU A 262 -10.13 14.88 9.75
C GLU A 262 -9.15 13.99 8.99
N PRO A 263 -7.84 14.06 9.29
CA PRO A 263 -6.88 13.20 8.62
C PRO A 263 -7.11 11.72 8.94
N MET A 264 -7.04 10.92 7.88
CA MET A 264 -7.22 9.47 7.88
C MET A 264 -6.03 8.73 8.48
N GLY A 265 -4.84 9.31 8.35
CA GLY A 265 -3.58 8.73 8.81
C GLY A 265 -2.46 9.76 8.85
N TYR A 266 -1.43 9.44 9.63
CA TYR A 266 -0.29 10.31 9.88
C TYR A 266 1.00 9.49 9.86
N GLY A 267 2.05 10.03 9.26
CA GLY A 267 3.40 9.50 9.28
C GLY A 267 4.34 10.55 9.79
N TYR A 268 5.13 10.19 10.80
CA TYR A 268 6.10 11.10 11.38
C TYR A 268 7.44 10.42 11.60
N THR A 269 8.47 11.21 11.36
CA THR A 269 9.85 10.83 11.60
C THR A 269 10.56 11.98 12.30
N ARG A 270 11.35 11.68 13.35
CA ARG A 270 12.12 12.68 14.12
C ARG A 270 13.61 12.45 13.98
N ILE A 271 14.21 12.95 12.91
CA ILE A 271 15.57 12.60 12.50
C ILE A 271 16.49 13.81 12.34
N SER A 272 17.78 13.54 12.49
CA SER A 272 18.92 14.32 11.98
C SER A 272 19.60 13.69 10.75
N HIS A 273 19.09 12.54 10.27
CA HIS A 273 19.61 11.72 9.15
C HIS A 273 18.45 11.24 8.26
N TRP A 274 18.67 10.34 7.30
CA TRP A 274 17.61 9.88 6.37
C TRP A 274 16.71 8.80 6.97
N GLY A 275 15.43 9.10 7.18
CA GLY A 275 14.44 8.22 7.79
C GLY A 275 13.10 8.28 7.09
N SER A 276 12.25 7.29 7.37
CA SER A 276 10.95 7.15 6.70
C SER A 276 9.81 7.75 7.54
N ALA A 277 9.09 8.72 6.97
CA ALA A 277 7.75 9.08 7.40
C ALA A 277 6.77 8.19 6.64
N GLY A 278 6.29 7.11 7.28
CA GLY A 278 5.37 6.18 6.63
C GLY A 278 4.26 5.70 7.55
N PHE A 279 3.17 5.25 6.94
CA PHE A 279 1.98 4.77 7.62
C PHE A 279 1.06 4.01 6.67
N HIS A 280 0.24 3.12 7.24
CA HIS A 280 -0.95 2.60 6.56
C HIS A 280 -2.24 3.10 7.23
N THR A 281 -3.34 3.09 6.48
CA THR A 281 -4.69 3.29 7.02
C THR A 281 -5.72 2.63 6.12
N MET A 282 -6.91 2.36 6.66
CA MET A 282 -8.02 1.78 5.90
C MET A 282 -9.33 2.43 6.32
N TRP A 283 -10.12 2.89 5.34
CA TRP A 283 -11.33 3.68 5.59
C TRP A 283 -12.45 3.34 4.61
N PRO A 284 -13.71 3.37 5.08
CA PRO A 284 -14.86 3.43 4.19
C PRO A 284 -14.90 4.78 3.48
N LEU A 285 -15.05 4.75 2.16
CA LEU A 285 -15.18 5.91 1.29
C LEU A 285 -16.46 5.81 0.47
N GLN A 286 -17.06 6.96 0.17
CA GLN A 286 -18.15 7.09 -0.78
C GLN A 286 -17.61 7.40 -2.18
N ASN A 287 -18.35 7.01 -3.21
CA ASN A 287 -18.04 7.39 -4.58
C ASN A 287 -17.89 8.92 -4.69
N GLY A 288 -16.76 9.37 -5.23
CA GLY A 288 -16.40 10.78 -5.37
C GLY A 288 -15.58 11.36 -4.23
N ASP A 289 -15.38 10.63 -3.12
CA ASP A 289 -14.47 11.05 -2.05
C ASP A 289 -13.05 11.22 -2.58
N LYS A 290 -12.42 12.33 -2.19
CA LYS A 290 -11.07 12.69 -2.62
C LYS A 290 -10.08 12.44 -1.49
N VAL A 291 -9.00 11.72 -1.81
CA VAL A 291 -7.94 11.39 -0.86
C VAL A 291 -6.59 11.86 -1.41
N TYR A 292 -5.82 12.58 -0.59
CA TYR A 292 -4.50 13.11 -0.96
C TYR A 292 -3.60 13.24 0.26
N ALA A 293 -2.29 13.13 0.04
CA ALA A 293 -1.28 13.30 1.08
C ALA A 293 -0.85 14.77 1.18
N ARG A 294 -0.65 15.26 2.39
CA ARG A 294 -0.16 16.62 2.67
C ARG A 294 1.06 16.57 3.56
N LEU A 295 2.01 17.45 3.28
CA LEU A 295 3.14 17.69 4.15
C LEU A 295 2.71 18.75 5.17
N ASN A 296 2.55 18.37 6.43
CA ASN A 296 2.14 19.28 7.49
C ASN A 296 3.35 20.10 7.99
N THR A 297 4.48 19.43 8.25
CA THR A 297 5.75 20.07 8.59
C THR A 297 6.95 19.27 8.06
N GLY A 298 8.10 19.93 7.90
CA GLY A 298 9.34 19.29 7.45
C GLY A 298 9.54 19.31 5.94
N GLN A 299 10.25 18.30 5.44
CA GLN A 299 10.69 18.19 4.05
C GLN A 299 10.73 16.73 3.62
N LEU A 300 10.34 16.43 2.39
CA LEU A 300 10.54 15.12 1.78
C LEU A 300 11.73 15.18 0.81
N ASP A 301 12.58 14.17 0.88
CA ASP A 301 13.82 14.07 0.12
C ASP A 301 13.77 12.89 -0.85
N GLU A 302 14.17 13.14 -2.09
CA GLU A 302 14.50 12.11 -3.06
C GLU A 302 16.02 12.13 -3.25
N ALA A 303 16.68 11.16 -2.63
CA ALA A 303 18.12 10.93 -2.70
C ALA A 303 18.67 10.94 -4.13
N ASP A 304 17.91 10.31 -5.02
CA ASP A 304 18.15 10.19 -6.44
C ASP A 304 16.77 9.96 -7.08
N ARG A 305 16.51 10.66 -8.19
CA ARG A 305 15.22 10.67 -8.88
C ARG A 305 14.83 9.29 -9.41
N ASP A 306 15.81 8.41 -9.61
CA ASP A 306 15.60 7.05 -10.10
C ASP A 306 15.13 6.09 -9.00
N LEU A 307 15.34 6.45 -7.72
CA LEU A 307 15.04 5.59 -6.58
C LEU A 307 13.57 5.61 -6.14
N LYS A 308 12.79 6.61 -6.59
CA LYS A 308 11.33 6.72 -6.35
C LYS A 308 10.94 6.39 -4.90
N ILE A 309 11.50 7.12 -3.94
CA ILE A 309 11.49 6.73 -2.53
C ILE A 309 10.17 7.15 -1.86
N THR A 310 9.60 8.29 -2.27
CA THR A 310 8.29 8.73 -1.80
C THR A 310 7.18 8.16 -2.66
N ASN A 311 6.30 7.39 -2.03
CA ASN A 311 5.20 6.69 -2.67
C ASN A 311 3.90 6.83 -1.86
N LEU A 312 2.79 6.93 -2.59
CA LEU A 312 1.45 6.75 -2.07
C LEU A 312 0.77 5.67 -2.90
N LEU A 313 0.28 4.64 -2.25
CA LEU A 313 -0.50 3.60 -2.87
C LEU A 313 -1.86 3.46 -2.18
N GLY A 314 -2.82 2.93 -2.92
CA GLY A 314 -4.09 2.53 -2.34
C GLY A 314 -4.82 1.55 -3.22
N PHE A 315 -5.69 0.75 -2.62
CA PHE A 315 -6.52 -0.23 -3.30
C PHE A 315 -7.82 -0.48 -2.56
N ILE A 316 -8.83 -0.92 -3.27
CA ILE A 316 -10.09 -1.34 -2.67
C ILE A 316 -9.92 -2.70 -1.99
N VAL A 317 -10.38 -2.78 -0.74
CA VAL A 317 -10.41 -4.01 0.07
C VAL A 317 -11.78 -4.67 -0.04
N ALA A 318 -12.84 -3.86 0.03
CA ALA A 318 -14.21 -4.31 -0.08
C ALA A 318 -15.03 -3.32 -0.91
N ASP A 319 -15.77 -3.82 -1.89
CA ASP A 319 -16.72 -3.06 -2.71
C ASP A 319 -18.14 -3.33 -2.17
N GLU A 320 -18.90 -2.28 -1.84
CA GLU A 320 -20.28 -2.44 -1.34
C GLU A 320 -21.23 -3.07 -2.37
N LEU A 321 -20.86 -3.03 -3.65
CA LEU A 321 -21.69 -3.53 -4.76
C LEU A 321 -21.21 -4.88 -5.31
N SER A 322 -20.12 -5.47 -4.79
CA SER A 322 -19.68 -6.78 -5.28
C SER A 322 -20.42 -7.91 -4.56
N ASP A 323 -21.17 -8.72 -5.33
CA ASP A 323 -21.82 -9.96 -4.86
C ASP A 323 -20.81 -11.07 -4.46
N SER A 324 -19.50 -10.77 -4.50
CA SER A 324 -18.44 -11.71 -4.13
C SER A 324 -18.39 -11.85 -2.61
N MET A 325 -18.84 -12.99 -2.10
CA MET A 325 -18.84 -13.38 -0.67
C MET A 325 -17.46 -13.25 0.04
N ASN A 326 -16.35 -13.09 -0.68
CA ASN A 326 -15.00 -12.96 -0.11
C ASN A 326 -14.67 -11.56 0.48
N SER A 327 -15.51 -10.53 0.30
CA SER A 327 -15.15 -9.12 0.60
C SER A 327 -15.59 -8.59 1.98
N SER A 328 -16.25 -9.38 2.83
CA SER A 328 -16.93 -8.83 4.03
C SER A 328 -16.13 -8.86 5.34
N ILE A 329 -14.96 -9.50 5.41
CA ILE A 329 -14.18 -9.57 6.67
C ILE A 329 -12.99 -8.62 6.60
N HIS A 330 -13.10 -7.48 7.28
CA HIS A 330 -12.00 -6.52 7.43
C HIS A 330 -12.18 -5.63 8.65
N PHE A 331 -11.07 -5.14 9.22
CA PHE A 331 -11.12 -4.21 10.33
C PHE A 331 -9.99 -3.17 10.26
N HIS A 332 -10.26 -1.98 10.78
CA HIS A 332 -9.27 -0.95 11.04
C HIS A 332 -9.51 -0.35 12.42
N VAL A 333 -8.52 -0.44 13.29
CA VAL A 333 -8.59 0.08 14.66
C VAL A 333 -7.40 0.98 14.97
N ILE A 334 -7.65 1.99 15.78
CA ILE A 334 -6.69 3.04 16.12
C ILE A 334 -6.59 3.18 17.64
N ARG A 335 -5.35 3.22 18.12
CA ARG A 335 -5.03 3.61 19.48
C ARG A 335 -4.66 5.09 19.51
N THR A 336 -5.32 5.85 20.38
CA THR A 336 -5.16 7.31 20.47
C THR A 336 -4.39 7.80 21.70
N SER A 337 -4.09 6.90 22.62
CA SER A 337 -3.34 7.18 23.85
C SER A 337 -2.05 6.37 23.89
N SER A 338 -1.05 6.84 24.64
CA SER A 338 0.19 6.08 24.84
C SER A 338 -0.06 4.72 25.50
N LEU A 339 0.84 3.78 25.27
CA LEU A 339 0.94 2.52 25.99
C LEU A 339 2.39 2.32 26.40
N TYR A 340 2.62 1.94 27.65
CA TYR A 340 3.95 1.71 28.19
C TYR A 340 3.95 0.39 28.93
N THR A 341 4.98 -0.45 28.71
CA THR A 341 5.06 -1.76 29.37
C THR A 341 5.37 -1.65 30.87
N GLY A 342 5.81 -0.49 31.37
CA GLY A 342 5.86 -0.23 32.82
C GLY A 342 6.89 -1.01 33.62
N ARG A 343 7.60 -1.98 33.04
CA ARG A 343 8.27 -3.02 33.83
C ARG A 343 9.63 -3.48 33.29
N PRO A 344 10.62 -3.67 34.17
CA PRO A 344 11.86 -4.40 33.89
C PRO A 344 11.70 -5.95 33.82
N ASP A 345 10.51 -6.49 34.06
CA ASP A 345 10.27 -7.94 34.23
C ASP A 345 10.09 -8.72 32.92
N GLY A 346 10.09 -8.03 31.76
CA GLY A 346 10.06 -8.67 30.44
C GLY A 346 8.70 -9.23 30.01
N ILE A 347 7.62 -9.00 30.78
CA ILE A 347 6.28 -9.43 30.41
C ILE A 347 5.64 -8.32 29.56
N GLY A 348 5.65 -8.51 28.24
CA GLY A 348 5.01 -7.60 27.30
C GLY A 348 3.51 -7.44 27.55
N GLN A 349 2.91 -6.39 26.97
CA GLN A 349 1.47 -6.12 27.07
C GLN A 349 0.82 -6.13 25.68
N LEU A 350 -0.36 -6.75 25.56
CA LEU A 350 -1.16 -6.68 24.33
C LEU A 350 -1.59 -5.24 24.06
N ILE A 351 -1.46 -4.81 22.80
CA ILE A 351 -1.85 -3.48 22.36
C ILE A 351 -3.36 -3.47 22.09
N ASN A 352 -4.11 -2.75 22.93
CA ASN A 352 -5.52 -2.48 22.68
C ASN A 352 -5.76 -1.12 22.01
N TYR A 353 -6.97 -0.94 21.48
CA TYR A 353 -7.33 0.17 20.60
C TYR A 353 -8.54 0.93 21.14
N THR A 354 -8.53 2.25 20.97
CA THR A 354 -9.50 3.17 21.58
C THR A 354 -10.59 3.60 20.61
N ARG A 355 -10.39 3.40 19.31
CA ARG A 355 -11.31 3.78 18.23
C ARG A 355 -11.37 2.66 17.20
N ILE A 356 -12.59 2.29 16.82
CA ILE A 356 -12.87 1.40 15.70
C ILE A 356 -13.24 2.29 14.52
N ILE A 357 -12.58 2.12 13.37
CA ILE A 357 -12.93 2.78 12.12
C ILE A 357 -13.81 1.86 11.27
N SER A 358 -13.44 0.58 11.19
CA SER A 358 -14.26 -0.49 10.60
C SER A 358 -14.00 -1.81 11.33
N ASN A 359 -14.98 -2.72 11.30
CA ASN A 359 -14.87 -4.07 11.89
C ASN A 359 -15.93 -5.01 11.27
N GLU A 360 -15.96 -5.07 9.95
CA GLU A 360 -16.88 -5.94 9.21
C GLU A 360 -16.49 -7.41 9.43
N GLY A 361 -17.49 -8.26 9.66
CA GLY A 361 -17.31 -9.64 10.14
C GLY A 361 -17.02 -9.77 11.63
N GLU A 362 -16.95 -8.66 12.36
CA GLU A 362 -16.84 -8.58 13.83
C GLU A 362 -15.66 -9.35 14.47
N GLY A 363 -14.61 -9.65 13.70
CA GLY A 363 -13.46 -10.42 14.18
C GLY A 363 -12.57 -9.67 15.18
N MET A 364 -12.50 -8.33 15.12
CA MET A 364 -11.62 -7.54 15.99
C MET A 364 -12.30 -7.13 17.30
N ASN A 365 -11.72 -7.51 18.44
CA ASN A 365 -12.07 -6.93 19.74
C ASN A 365 -11.07 -5.82 20.10
N ALA A 366 -11.46 -4.57 19.88
CA ALA A 366 -10.60 -3.42 20.13
C ALA A 366 -10.14 -3.29 21.60
N SER A 367 -10.98 -3.69 22.57
CA SER A 367 -10.68 -3.54 23.99
C SER A 367 -9.59 -4.50 24.49
N SER A 368 -9.52 -5.71 23.93
CA SER A 368 -8.47 -6.69 24.21
C SER A 368 -7.30 -6.58 23.24
N GLY A 369 -7.50 -6.02 22.04
CA GLY A 369 -6.49 -5.95 20.99
C GLY A 369 -6.35 -7.24 20.18
N ILE A 370 -7.31 -8.16 20.30
CA ILE A 370 -7.28 -9.49 19.68
C ILE A 370 -8.26 -9.53 18.51
N PHE A 371 -7.75 -9.93 17.35
CA PHE A 371 -8.57 -10.36 16.21
C PHE A 371 -8.77 -11.88 16.29
N LYS A 372 -10.01 -12.34 16.16
CA LYS A 372 -10.38 -13.75 15.99
C LYS A 372 -10.85 -13.96 14.57
N ALA A 373 -10.21 -14.86 13.84
CA ALA A 373 -10.61 -15.18 12.47
C ALA A 373 -12.07 -15.68 12.45
N PRO A 374 -13.01 -14.93 11.84
CA PRO A 374 -14.41 -15.35 11.76
C PRO A 374 -14.60 -16.56 10.84
N GLU A 375 -13.69 -16.72 9.89
CA GLU A 375 -13.72 -17.74 8.86
C GLU A 375 -12.31 -18.28 8.59
N SER A 376 -12.19 -19.56 8.22
CA SER A 376 -10.93 -20.11 7.73
C SER A 376 -10.55 -19.49 6.39
N GLY A 377 -9.30 -19.08 6.25
CA GLY A 377 -8.85 -18.43 5.02
C GLY A 377 -7.46 -17.84 5.14
N VAL A 378 -7.07 -17.07 4.13
CA VAL A 378 -5.80 -16.34 4.13
C VAL A 378 -6.07 -14.85 4.32
N TYR A 379 -5.43 -14.28 5.34
CA TYR A 379 -5.62 -12.90 5.78
C TYR A 379 -4.35 -12.09 5.59
N ALA A 380 -4.50 -10.81 5.25
CA ALA A 380 -3.43 -9.82 5.33
C ALA A 380 -3.60 -8.97 6.60
N PHE A 381 -2.47 -8.64 7.25
CA PHE A 381 -2.43 -7.78 8.42
C PHE A 381 -1.38 -6.69 8.26
N HIS A 382 -1.74 -5.47 8.67
CA HIS A 382 -0.86 -4.31 8.65
C HIS A 382 -0.87 -3.64 10.01
N PHE A 383 0.31 -3.39 10.56
CA PHE A 383 0.50 -2.69 11.81
C PHE A 383 1.45 -1.51 11.63
N THR A 384 1.12 -0.39 12.26
CA THR A 384 2.03 0.75 12.38
C THR A 384 1.90 1.34 13.77
N SER A 385 3.01 1.64 14.41
CA SER A 385 3.02 2.43 15.65
C SER A 385 4.21 3.38 15.69
N HIS A 386 4.16 4.34 16.60
CA HIS A 386 5.27 5.25 16.85
C HIS A 386 5.81 5.03 18.25
N ARG A 387 7.13 4.93 18.33
CA ARG A 387 7.82 4.87 19.61
C ARG A 387 7.60 6.16 20.40
N GLY A 388 7.31 6.01 21.68
CA GLY A 388 7.23 7.12 22.62
C GLY A 388 8.59 7.56 23.18
N SER A 389 8.57 8.63 23.97
CA SER A 389 9.77 9.31 24.47
C SER A 389 10.09 9.00 25.93
N THR A 390 9.38 8.07 26.58
CA THR A 390 9.50 7.91 28.04
C THR A 390 10.78 7.22 28.49
N TYR A 391 11.42 6.43 27.62
CA TYR A 391 12.73 5.84 27.90
C TYR A 391 13.84 6.51 27.08
N ILE A 392 14.71 7.26 27.76
CA ILE A 392 15.88 7.95 27.18
C ILE A 392 17.14 7.27 27.73
N GLY A 393 17.82 6.54 26.86
CA GLY A 393 19.09 5.87 27.14
C GLY A 393 19.73 5.30 25.87
N PRO A 394 21.03 4.98 25.88
CA PRO A 394 21.64 4.22 24.80
C PRO A 394 20.89 2.88 24.67
N ASN A 395 20.43 2.54 23.46
CA ASN A 395 19.60 1.36 23.15
C ASN A 395 18.14 1.41 23.62
N ALA A 396 17.56 2.59 23.83
CA ALA A 396 16.13 2.67 24.10
C ALA A 396 15.30 2.14 22.92
N CYS A 397 14.56 1.06 23.16
CA CYS A 397 13.81 0.33 22.14
C CYS A 397 12.31 0.38 22.42
N SER A 398 11.52 0.37 21.34
CA SER A 398 10.14 -0.07 21.37
C SER A 398 9.99 -1.23 20.41
N THR A 399 9.60 -2.38 20.93
CA THR A 399 9.56 -3.64 20.19
C THR A 399 8.15 -4.19 20.22
N VAL A 400 7.60 -4.46 19.04
CA VAL A 400 6.27 -5.05 18.87
C VAL A 400 6.41 -6.40 18.18
N ILE A 401 5.75 -7.41 18.75
CA ILE A 401 5.72 -8.78 18.24
C ILE A 401 4.30 -9.07 17.76
N GLN A 402 4.15 -9.60 16.54
CA GLN A 402 2.88 -10.17 16.11
C GLN A 402 2.76 -11.61 16.63
N MET A 403 1.63 -11.91 17.26
CA MET A 403 1.32 -13.22 17.83
C MET A 403 0.20 -13.89 17.04
N ARG A 404 0.28 -15.22 16.88
CA ARG A 404 -0.80 -16.11 16.42
C ARG A 404 -0.98 -17.24 17.43
N ASN A 405 -2.15 -17.35 18.08
CA ASN A 405 -2.42 -18.41 19.08
C ASN A 405 -1.31 -18.58 20.14
N ASN A 406 -0.69 -17.48 20.58
CA ASN A 406 0.49 -17.42 21.46
C ASN A 406 1.85 -17.81 20.84
N GLU A 407 1.90 -18.13 19.55
CA GLU A 407 3.15 -18.27 18.79
C GLU A 407 3.61 -16.91 18.24
N THR A 408 4.91 -16.65 18.24
CA THR A 408 5.48 -15.44 17.65
C THR A 408 5.62 -15.60 16.13
N ILE A 409 5.01 -14.70 15.36
CA ILE A 409 5.13 -14.67 13.89
C ILE A 409 6.33 -13.83 13.43
N GLY A 410 6.56 -12.70 14.09
CA GLY A 410 7.67 -11.83 13.76
C GLY A 410 7.70 -10.60 14.65
N THR A 411 8.77 -9.84 14.55
CA THR A 411 9.03 -8.70 15.43
C THR A 411 9.57 -7.52 14.65
N SER A 412 9.19 -6.33 15.11
CA SER A 412 9.64 -5.06 14.56
C SER A 412 9.95 -4.10 15.70
N SER A 413 11.01 -3.33 15.56
CA SER A 413 11.51 -2.48 16.63
C SER A 413 11.87 -1.10 16.12
N ASN A 414 11.80 -0.10 16.99
CA ASN A 414 12.50 1.16 16.81
C ASN A 414 13.44 1.35 18.01
N CYS A 415 14.74 1.29 17.76
CA CYS A 415 15.77 1.36 18.80
C CYS A 415 16.68 2.55 18.55
N HIS A 416 16.56 3.60 19.36
CA HIS A 416 17.44 4.78 19.27
C HIS A 416 17.44 5.63 20.55
N SER A 417 18.45 6.48 20.74
CA SER A 417 18.52 7.37 21.90
C SER A 417 17.67 8.66 21.75
N THR A 418 17.51 9.18 20.53
CA THR A 418 16.89 10.50 20.25
C THR A 418 15.91 10.54 19.07
N TYR A 419 15.72 9.42 18.37
CA TYR A 419 14.98 9.30 17.10
C TYR A 419 13.67 8.56 17.36
N SER A 420 12.61 8.97 16.66
CA SER A 420 11.38 8.21 16.50
C SER A 420 11.09 7.99 15.01
N ALA A 421 11.06 6.72 14.60
CA ALA A 421 10.55 6.27 13.32
C ALA A 421 9.31 5.40 13.55
N PRO A 422 8.45 5.25 12.53
CA PRO A 422 7.38 4.27 12.57
C PRO A 422 7.93 2.83 12.69
N ILE A 423 7.26 2.03 13.51
CA ILE A 423 7.42 0.58 13.60
C ILE A 423 6.37 -0.03 12.67
N PHE A 424 6.81 -0.77 11.66
CA PHE A 424 5.92 -1.45 10.71
C PHE A 424 5.94 -2.96 10.91
N PHE A 425 4.80 -3.60 10.71
CA PHE A 425 4.73 -5.04 10.50
C PHE A 425 3.65 -5.37 9.47
N HIS A 426 3.99 -6.24 8.53
CA HIS A 426 3.09 -6.72 7.47
C HIS A 426 3.16 -8.24 7.46
N SER A 427 2.00 -8.90 7.42
CA SER A 427 1.94 -10.35 7.31
C SER A 427 0.79 -10.81 6.46
N VAL A 428 1.00 -11.97 5.82
CA VAL A 428 -0.06 -12.76 5.19
C VAL A 428 -0.06 -14.13 5.85
N LEU A 429 -1.20 -14.58 6.35
CA LEU A 429 -1.30 -15.79 7.18
C LEU A 429 -2.53 -16.60 6.81
N SER A 430 -2.37 -17.93 6.73
CA SER A 430 -3.51 -18.84 6.75
C SER A 430 -3.95 -19.03 8.19
N LEU A 431 -5.24 -18.81 8.43
CA LEU A 431 -5.90 -18.90 9.72
C LEU A 431 -7.07 -19.87 9.63
N GLN A 432 -7.28 -20.63 10.69
CA GLN A 432 -8.52 -21.36 10.91
C GLN A 432 -9.52 -20.50 11.68
N THR A 433 -10.82 -20.80 11.56
CA THR A 433 -11.84 -20.16 12.39
C THR A 433 -11.44 -20.16 13.87
N ASN A 434 -11.52 -18.99 14.51
CA ASN A 434 -11.11 -18.68 15.89
C ASN A 434 -9.60 -18.60 16.16
N ASP A 435 -8.73 -18.74 15.17
CA ASP A 435 -7.32 -18.38 15.36
C ASP A 435 -7.21 -16.90 15.77
N GLU A 436 -6.36 -16.65 16.75
CA GLU A 436 -6.18 -15.33 17.36
C GLU A 436 -4.94 -14.64 16.82
N ILE A 437 -5.09 -13.42 16.31
CA ILE A 437 -3.98 -12.51 15.97
C ILE A 437 -3.98 -11.32 16.92
N SER A 438 -2.81 -10.99 17.44
CA SER A 438 -2.62 -9.82 18.29
C SER A 438 -1.24 -9.20 18.15
N MET A 439 -1.11 -7.96 18.61
CA MET A 439 0.17 -7.25 18.66
C MET A 439 0.58 -7.09 20.12
N LEU A 440 1.75 -7.62 20.48
CA LEU A 440 2.34 -7.55 21.80
C LEU A 440 3.40 -6.44 21.82
N LEU A 441 3.20 -5.40 22.63
CA LEU A 441 4.27 -4.48 22.99
C LEU A 441 5.19 -5.19 23.97
N HIS A 442 6.30 -5.73 23.47
CA HIS A 442 7.24 -6.53 24.24
C HIS A 442 8.16 -5.66 25.10
N GLU A 443 8.57 -4.50 24.57
CA GLU A 443 9.53 -3.59 25.21
C GLU A 443 9.17 -2.14 24.87
N GLY A 444 9.37 -1.23 25.82
CA GLY A 444 9.29 0.22 25.62
C GLY A 444 7.89 0.81 25.69
N ASP A 445 7.68 1.90 24.96
CA ASP A 445 6.42 2.60 24.84
C ASP A 445 6.05 2.90 23.38
N ILE A 446 4.75 2.88 23.12
CA ILE A 446 4.19 3.54 21.94
C ILE A 446 3.47 4.80 22.41
N SER A 447 3.61 5.89 21.66
CA SER A 447 2.92 7.15 21.98
C SER A 447 2.36 7.83 20.74
N PRO A 448 1.33 8.68 20.89
CA PRO A 448 0.88 9.53 19.81
C PRO A 448 2.02 10.40 19.30
N VAL A 449 2.07 10.54 17.98
CA VAL A 449 2.86 11.60 17.35
C VAL A 449 2.23 12.95 17.69
N ILE A 450 3.08 13.94 17.94
CA ILE A 450 2.80 15.36 18.22
C ILE A 450 1.44 15.79 17.64
N ASP A 451 0.55 16.31 18.50
CA ASP A 451 -0.79 16.87 18.21
C ASP A 451 -1.83 15.97 17.51
N HIS A 452 -1.44 14.85 16.89
CA HIS A 452 -2.30 14.06 15.99
C HIS A 452 -3.06 12.91 16.64
N LYS A 453 -2.93 12.73 17.96
CA LYS A 453 -3.69 11.76 18.77
C LYS A 453 -3.70 10.32 18.22
N MET A 454 -2.75 9.90 17.37
CA MET A 454 -2.67 8.52 16.85
C MET A 454 -1.33 7.89 17.20
N CYS A 455 -1.38 6.79 17.96
CA CYS A 455 -0.24 6.09 18.53
C CYS A 455 0.06 4.78 17.79
N ALA A 456 -0.98 3.99 17.52
CA ALA A 456 -0.88 2.74 16.78
C ALA A 456 -2.12 2.50 15.93
N ARG A 457 -1.93 1.79 14.82
CA ARG A 457 -2.93 1.41 13.84
C ARG A 457 -2.76 -0.08 13.55
N PHE A 458 -3.88 -0.80 13.52
CA PHE A 458 -3.90 -2.20 13.17
C PHE A 458 -5.06 -2.45 12.22
N SER A 459 -4.75 -3.05 11.08
CA SER A 459 -5.71 -3.41 10.06
C SER A 459 -5.55 -4.86 9.68
N GLY A 460 -6.64 -5.51 9.30
CA GLY A 460 -6.59 -6.80 8.65
C GLY A 460 -7.80 -7.02 7.77
N PHE A 461 -7.65 -7.90 6.77
CA PHE A 461 -8.73 -8.29 5.86
C PHE A 461 -8.50 -9.69 5.32
N LEU A 462 -9.60 -10.39 5.02
CA LEU A 462 -9.59 -11.67 4.32
C LEU A 462 -9.22 -11.44 2.84
N ILE A 463 -8.27 -12.21 2.33
CA ILE A 463 -7.92 -12.23 0.90
C ILE A 463 -8.81 -13.25 0.19
N TYR A 464 -8.91 -14.46 0.73
CA TYR A 464 -9.79 -15.53 0.23
C TYR A 464 -10.07 -16.55 1.34
N SER A 465 -11.26 -17.15 1.31
CA SER A 465 -11.66 -18.24 2.20
C SER A 465 -11.12 -19.59 1.73
N THR A 466 -11.03 -20.57 2.65
CA THR A 466 -10.50 -21.92 2.39
C THR A 466 -11.34 -23.02 3.01
#